data_AF-A0A554LR12-F1
#
_entry.id   AF-A0A554LR12-F1
#
_cell.length_a   1.000
_cell.length_b   1.000
_cell.length_c   1.000
_cell.angle_alpha   90.00
_cell.angle_beta   90.00
_cell.angle_gamma   90.00
#
_symmetry.space_group_name_H-M   'P 1'
#
loop_
_entity.id
_entity.type
_entity.pdbx_description
1 polymer ?
#
loop_
_entity_poly.entity_id
_entity_poly.type
_entity_poly.pdbx_seq_one_letter_code
_entity_poly.pdbx_strand_id
1 'polypeptide(L)'
;MISKRQKEILDFIIFFQNKHDYAPSLEEIKNKFKFSSVSTAHFHISNLQNMGLLDKEENKPRAINATHQENVINIPISGTIAAGFPIEAIETKEFSVAVSQKDLSSSSNYYALRVKGDSMIEEGIFNGDIVVIKNQAYADNGETVVAIVNENEATLKKFYREKNLIKLQPANQNTLPLFFKEIEIRGVVVKIIRNLEYSNKNLLSTRKQEFLEKIKSKNPESQNKYKRVALSPIRYAGGKSLAVGHVIELLPESVKKVVSPFFGGGSIEIAMSKYLGLEVIGYDIFDILCNYWNFQIENPQLLCEKLKLLKPNKKQFEEIRKILNQVWRGERKLDPLTLAVYYVYNFNLSYGPGFMGWSSDIYLDQKKYIKMIEKIRDFQPGNLKVKCADFRDILKKHQNDFLYCDPPYYIGSDSKMFRGIYPMRNIPVHHDGFPHEELRDILKKHKGGFILSYNNCPTILDYYKDYDHFFPTWQYTMGQGETRIGKNRIKNGDNHIKESHELIIYCPPKL
;
A
#
# COMPACT_ATOMS: atom_id res chain seq x y z
N MET A 1 39.26 3.89 -18.62
CA MET A 1 40.02 4.95 -19.33
C MET A 1 39.98 4.60 -20.82
N ILE A 2 39.54 5.51 -21.71
CA ILE A 2 39.42 5.25 -23.16
C ILE A 2 40.74 5.50 -23.88
N SER A 3 41.06 4.71 -24.91
CA SER A 3 42.24 4.95 -25.75
C SER A 3 42.01 6.15 -26.67
N LYS A 4 43.11 6.78 -27.14
CA LYS A 4 43.05 7.89 -28.11
C LYS A 4 42.22 7.52 -29.35
N ARG A 5 42.38 6.29 -29.84
CA ARG A 5 41.64 5.79 -31.00
C ARG A 5 40.15 5.60 -30.72
N GLN A 6 39.79 5.09 -29.55
CA GLN A 6 38.39 4.96 -29.12
C GLN A 6 37.72 6.32 -28.99
N LYS A 7 38.44 7.33 -28.47
CA LYS A 7 37.94 8.71 -28.38
C LYS A 7 37.69 9.31 -29.76
N GLU A 8 38.64 9.18 -30.70
CA GLU A 8 38.47 9.66 -32.08
C GLU A 8 37.23 9.06 -32.75
N ILE A 9 36.96 7.77 -32.55
CA ILE A 9 35.80 7.07 -33.10
C ILE A 9 34.49 7.57 -32.47
N LEU A 10 34.46 7.74 -31.15
CA LEU A 10 33.31 8.28 -30.42
C LEU A 10 32.99 9.72 -30.86
N ASP A 11 34.01 10.58 -30.94
CA ASP A 11 33.88 11.97 -31.37
C ASP A 11 33.33 12.07 -32.81
N PHE A 12 33.77 11.17 -33.70
CA PHE A 12 33.24 11.10 -35.07
C PHE A 12 31.76 10.70 -35.11
N ILE A 13 31.35 9.72 -34.31
CA ILE A 13 29.94 9.28 -34.25
C ILE A 13 29.06 10.42 -33.73
N ILE A 14 29.49 11.10 -32.67
CA ILE A 14 28.80 12.27 -32.10
C ILE A 14 28.69 13.39 -33.15
N PHE A 15 29.80 13.72 -33.81
CA PHE A 15 29.82 14.75 -34.85
C PHE A 15 28.89 14.42 -36.02
N PHE A 16 28.89 13.16 -36.46
CA PHE A 16 28.08 12.72 -37.59
C PHE A 16 26.58 12.76 -37.26
N GLN A 17 26.19 12.31 -36.06
CA GLN A 17 24.81 12.38 -35.57
C GLN A 17 24.31 13.83 -35.50
N ASN A 18 25.09 14.73 -34.89
CA ASN A 18 24.71 16.14 -34.77
C ASN A 18 24.55 16.85 -36.12
N LYS A 19 25.22 16.35 -37.17
CA LYS A 19 25.19 16.96 -38.51
C LYS A 19 24.08 16.40 -39.39
N HIS A 20 23.70 15.13 -39.20
CA HIS A 20 22.86 14.39 -40.13
C HIS A 20 21.55 13.87 -39.53
N ASP A 21 21.32 14.05 -38.22
CA ASP A 21 20.16 13.52 -37.46
C ASP A 21 20.04 11.98 -37.50
N TYR A 22 21.09 11.26 -37.93
CA TYR A 22 21.19 9.81 -37.87
C TYR A 22 22.63 9.34 -37.62
N ALA A 23 22.79 8.13 -37.11
CA ALA A 23 24.11 7.56 -36.82
C ALA A 23 24.83 7.06 -38.09
N PRO A 24 26.18 7.17 -38.16
CA PRO A 24 26.94 6.62 -39.26
C PRO A 24 26.87 5.08 -39.26
N SER A 25 26.78 4.50 -40.45
CA SER A 25 26.87 3.05 -40.67
C SER A 25 28.28 2.52 -40.39
N LEU A 26 28.39 1.21 -40.15
CA LEU A 26 29.69 0.55 -39.97
C LEU A 26 30.61 0.73 -41.18
N GLU A 27 30.03 0.90 -42.37
CA GLU A 27 30.75 1.12 -43.62
C GLU A 27 31.29 2.55 -43.72
N GLU A 28 30.53 3.56 -43.29
CA GLU A 28 30.99 4.95 -43.16
C GLU A 28 32.10 5.07 -42.11
N ILE A 29 31.98 4.36 -40.98
CA ILE A 29 33.01 4.32 -39.94
C ILE A 29 34.28 3.65 -40.47
N LYS A 30 34.15 2.51 -41.17
CA LYS A 30 35.28 1.83 -41.83
C LYS A 30 36.00 2.78 -42.78
N ASN A 31 35.25 3.47 -43.64
CA ASN A 31 35.81 4.35 -44.65
C ASN A 31 36.49 5.59 -44.02
N LYS A 32 35.88 6.19 -43.00
CA LYS A 32 36.44 7.36 -42.29
C LYS A 32 37.76 7.04 -41.60
N PHE A 33 37.84 5.91 -40.92
CA PHE A 33 39.01 5.52 -40.13
C PHE A 33 39.98 4.59 -40.87
N LYS A 34 39.68 4.29 -42.15
CA LYS A 34 40.45 3.41 -43.03
C LYS A 34 40.71 2.02 -42.41
N PHE A 35 39.67 1.44 -41.81
CA PHE A 35 39.77 0.09 -41.27
C PHE A 35 39.84 -0.95 -42.39
N SER A 36 40.62 -2.02 -42.19
CA SER A 36 40.80 -3.09 -43.16
C SER A 36 39.50 -3.85 -43.46
N SER A 37 38.56 -3.89 -42.50
CA SER A 37 37.27 -4.57 -42.66
C SER A 37 36.14 -3.88 -41.88
N VAL A 38 34.89 -4.19 -42.26
CA VAL A 38 33.69 -3.77 -41.51
C VAL A 38 33.69 -4.41 -40.11
N SER A 39 34.22 -5.63 -39.98
CA SER A 39 34.36 -6.33 -38.71
C SER A 39 35.27 -5.61 -37.72
N THR A 40 36.32 -4.93 -38.20
CA THR A 40 37.19 -4.08 -37.37
C THR A 40 36.44 -2.84 -36.85
N ALA A 41 35.60 -2.23 -37.69
CA ALA A 41 34.72 -1.15 -37.24
C ALA A 41 33.75 -1.67 -36.15
N HIS A 42 33.13 -2.83 -36.39
CA HIS A 42 32.25 -3.48 -35.42
C HIS A 42 32.94 -3.73 -34.08
N PHE A 43 34.16 -4.27 -34.08
CA PHE A 43 34.95 -4.51 -32.86
C PHE A 43 35.16 -3.23 -32.04
N HIS A 44 35.49 -2.11 -32.68
CA HIS A 44 35.66 -0.84 -31.97
C HIS A 44 34.34 -0.31 -31.38
N ILE A 45 33.23 -0.47 -32.10
CA ILE A 45 31.90 -0.09 -31.61
C ILE A 45 31.48 -0.97 -30.43
N SER A 46 31.59 -2.29 -30.54
CA SER A 46 31.25 -3.20 -29.44
C SER A 46 32.08 -2.93 -28.18
N ASN A 47 33.36 -2.56 -28.32
CA ASN A 47 34.16 -2.15 -27.17
C ASN A 47 33.69 -0.85 -26.53
N LEU A 48 33.31 0.15 -27.33
CA LEU A 48 32.72 1.39 -26.80
C LEU A 48 31.36 1.12 -26.12
N GLN A 49 30.56 0.18 -26.62
CA GLN A 49 29.31 -0.26 -25.99
C GLN A 49 29.56 -0.98 -24.66
N ASN A 50 30.51 -1.92 -24.62
CA ASN A 50 30.89 -2.62 -23.39
C ASN A 50 31.43 -1.67 -22.32
N MET A 51 31.96 -0.51 -22.73
CA MET A 51 32.40 0.56 -21.84
C MET A 51 31.26 1.51 -21.43
N GLY A 52 30.02 1.28 -21.88
CA GLY A 52 28.85 2.10 -21.59
C GLY A 52 28.84 3.47 -22.27
N LEU A 53 29.62 3.65 -23.35
CA LEU A 53 29.78 4.94 -24.05
C LEU A 53 28.92 5.07 -25.31
N LEU A 54 28.35 3.95 -25.78
CA LEU A 54 27.45 3.87 -26.92
C LEU A 54 26.33 2.89 -26.59
N ASP A 55 25.08 3.22 -26.93
CA ASP A 55 23.96 2.27 -26.92
C ASP A 55 23.60 1.90 -28.36
N LYS A 56 23.39 0.60 -28.62
CA LYS A 56 22.90 0.11 -29.92
C LYS A 56 21.79 -0.90 -29.72
N GLU A 57 20.64 -0.66 -30.36
CA GLU A 57 19.61 -1.70 -30.50
C GLU A 57 20.10 -2.78 -31.49
N GLU A 58 20.00 -4.06 -31.11
CA GLU A 58 20.27 -5.16 -32.04
C GLU A 58 19.27 -5.11 -33.20
N ASN A 59 19.77 -5.37 -34.42
CA ASN A 59 19.02 -5.44 -35.69
C ASN A 59 18.59 -4.13 -36.39
N LYS A 60 19.18 -2.97 -36.08
CA LYS A 60 19.03 -1.76 -36.92
C LYS A 60 20.40 -1.20 -37.38
N PRO A 61 20.67 -1.06 -38.70
CA PRO A 61 21.95 -0.58 -39.21
C PRO A 61 22.31 0.87 -38.85
N ARG A 62 21.39 1.65 -38.24
CA ARG A 62 21.56 3.08 -37.91
C ARG A 62 21.19 3.48 -36.46
N ALA A 63 21.18 2.55 -35.52
CA ALA A 63 20.83 2.85 -34.13
C ALA A 63 22.07 2.83 -33.22
N ILE A 64 23.08 3.67 -33.45
CA ILE A 64 24.10 3.95 -32.44
C ILE A 64 23.69 5.26 -31.80
N ASN A 65 23.51 5.35 -30.49
CA ASN A 65 23.32 6.62 -29.77
C ASN A 65 24.53 6.83 -28.87
N ALA A 66 25.24 7.95 -29.03
CA ALA A 66 26.27 8.34 -28.07
C ALA A 66 25.57 8.87 -26.81
N THR A 67 25.87 8.30 -25.65
CA THR A 67 25.43 8.86 -24.37
C THR A 67 26.08 10.23 -24.21
N HIS A 68 25.35 11.30 -24.50
CA HIS A 68 25.79 12.66 -24.20
C HIS A 68 26.11 12.72 -22.70
N GLN A 69 27.37 12.94 -22.33
CA GLN A 69 27.67 13.55 -21.04
C GLN A 69 27.18 15.00 -21.14
N GLU A 70 25.89 15.18 -20.91
CA GLU A 70 25.34 16.52 -20.68
C GLU A 70 26.04 17.08 -19.45
N ASN A 71 26.49 18.34 -19.50
CA ASN A 71 26.95 19.02 -18.29
C ASN A 71 25.76 19.11 -17.34
N VAL A 72 25.76 18.26 -16.32
CA VAL A 72 24.71 18.20 -15.30
C VAL A 72 25.07 19.13 -14.16
N ILE A 73 24.13 20.01 -13.80
CA ILE A 73 24.15 20.78 -12.55
C ILE A 73 23.40 19.98 -11.50
N ASN A 74 24.04 19.70 -10.36
CA ASN A 74 23.39 19.07 -9.22
C ASN A 74 22.76 20.14 -8.33
N ILE A 75 21.43 20.12 -8.22
CA ILE A 75 20.66 21.06 -7.41
C ILE A 75 20.23 20.38 -6.11
N PRO A 76 20.51 20.94 -4.92
CA PRO A 76 20.11 20.33 -3.66
C PRO A 76 18.58 20.32 -3.50
N ILE A 77 18.05 19.22 -2.99
CA ILE A 77 16.65 19.13 -2.57
C ILE A 77 16.58 19.62 -1.12
N SER A 78 16.16 20.88 -0.96
CA SER A 78 16.20 21.61 0.31
C SER A 78 15.00 21.35 1.21
N GLY A 79 14.05 20.49 0.83
CA GLY A 79 12.90 20.16 1.67
C GLY A 79 11.66 19.70 0.90
N THR A 80 10.53 19.74 1.59
CA THR A 80 9.19 19.43 1.03
C THR A 80 8.31 20.67 1.11
N ILE A 81 7.49 20.91 0.08
CA ILE A 81 6.55 22.03 0.03
C ILE A 81 5.13 21.55 -0.18
N ALA A 82 4.19 22.18 0.52
CA ALA A 82 2.78 21.95 0.27
C ALA A 82 2.35 22.63 -1.03
N ALA A 83 1.84 21.82 -1.94
CA ALA A 83 0.89 22.32 -2.92
C ALA A 83 -0.48 22.57 -2.27
N GLY A 84 -0.78 22.20 -1.01
CA GLY A 84 -2.09 22.44 -0.38
C GLY A 84 -2.15 23.67 0.55
N PHE A 85 -2.72 23.47 1.75
CA PHE A 85 -2.58 24.38 2.88
C PHE A 85 -1.10 24.59 3.23
N PRO A 86 -0.70 25.77 3.70
CA PRO A 86 0.70 26.04 4.02
C PRO A 86 1.25 25.04 5.06
N ILE A 87 2.53 24.68 4.93
CA ILE A 87 3.23 23.85 5.91
C ILE A 87 4.59 24.46 6.22
N GLU A 88 5.12 24.16 7.40
CA GLU A 88 6.50 24.52 7.75
C GLU A 88 7.49 23.80 6.81
N ALA A 89 8.40 24.57 6.21
CA ALA A 89 9.43 24.01 5.33
C ALA A 89 10.51 23.31 6.17
N ILE A 90 10.60 21.98 6.06
CA ILE A 90 11.63 21.19 6.75
C ILE A 90 12.85 21.05 5.84
N GLU A 91 14.00 21.56 6.28
CA GLU A 91 15.27 21.36 5.58
C GLU A 91 15.76 19.91 5.73
N THR A 92 15.81 19.17 4.62
CA THR A 92 16.43 17.84 4.57
C THR A 92 17.79 17.92 3.90
N LYS A 93 18.87 17.66 4.64
CA LYS A 93 20.22 17.54 4.08
C LYS A 93 20.48 16.09 3.68
N GLU A 94 20.08 15.64 2.48
CA GLU A 94 20.66 14.39 1.93
C GLU A 94 20.37 14.02 0.45
N PHE A 95 19.76 14.86 -0.38
CA PHE A 95 19.52 14.50 -1.80
C PHE A 95 19.73 15.69 -2.75
N SER A 96 20.24 15.43 -3.96
CA SER A 96 20.34 16.40 -5.05
C SER A 96 19.66 15.84 -6.31
N VAL A 97 19.25 16.73 -7.21
CA VAL A 97 18.70 16.37 -8.51
C VAL A 97 19.62 16.86 -9.63
N ALA A 98 19.91 15.96 -10.56
CA ALA A 98 20.70 16.21 -11.76
C ALA A 98 19.85 16.95 -12.80
N VAL A 99 20.27 18.14 -13.23
CA VAL A 99 19.59 18.94 -14.27
C VAL A 99 20.57 19.33 -15.37
N SER A 100 20.17 19.20 -16.63
CA SER A 100 20.99 19.63 -17.77
C SER A 100 21.24 21.15 -17.73
N GLN A 101 22.49 21.56 -17.95
CA GLN A 101 22.89 22.98 -18.00
C GLN A 101 22.23 23.76 -19.15
N LYS A 102 21.68 23.09 -20.17
CA LYS A 102 20.90 23.75 -21.23
C LYS A 102 19.54 24.26 -20.76
N ASP A 103 19.00 23.66 -19.70
CA ASP A 103 17.66 23.97 -19.19
C ASP A 103 17.65 25.10 -18.15
N LEU A 104 18.83 25.55 -17.70
CA LEU A 104 18.98 26.53 -16.63
C LEU A 104 20.06 27.56 -16.97
N SER A 105 19.79 28.84 -16.72
CA SER A 105 20.82 29.87 -16.88
C SER A 105 21.92 29.69 -15.83
N SER A 106 23.18 29.67 -16.27
CA SER A 106 24.39 29.37 -15.48
C SER A 106 24.71 30.34 -14.33
N SER A 107 24.02 31.48 -14.24
CA SER A 107 24.29 32.55 -13.27
C SER A 107 23.31 32.65 -12.09
N SER A 108 22.30 31.78 -12.01
CA SER A 108 21.24 31.87 -10.99
C SER A 108 21.38 30.80 -9.90
N ASN A 109 21.06 31.17 -8.66
CA ASN A 109 20.98 30.22 -7.54
C ASN A 109 19.65 29.45 -7.62
N TYR A 110 19.73 28.13 -7.72
CA TYR A 110 18.57 27.23 -7.73
C TYR A 110 18.56 26.33 -6.50
N TYR A 111 17.36 25.94 -6.09
CA TYR A 111 17.13 24.88 -5.11
C TYR A 111 15.93 24.06 -5.54
N ALA A 112 15.79 22.84 -5.02
CA ALA A 112 14.69 21.96 -5.35
C ALA A 112 13.83 21.65 -4.12
N LEU A 113 12.53 21.50 -4.30
CA LEU A 113 11.61 21.06 -3.25
C LEU A 113 10.76 19.89 -3.76
N ARG A 114 10.45 18.94 -2.87
CA ARG A 114 9.50 17.87 -3.16
C ARG A 114 8.07 18.35 -2.94
N VAL A 115 7.18 18.11 -3.88
CA VAL A 115 5.79 18.54 -3.80
C VAL A 115 4.97 17.57 -2.97
N LYS A 116 4.14 18.10 -2.07
CA LYS A 116 3.13 17.36 -1.30
C LYS A 116 1.73 17.92 -1.54
N GLY A 117 0.81 17.09 -2.01
CA GLY A 117 -0.59 17.43 -2.29
C GLY A 117 -0.88 17.78 -3.75
N ASP A 118 -2.14 18.12 -4.02
CA ASP A 118 -2.70 18.12 -5.37
C ASP A 118 -3.20 19.49 -5.86
N SER A 119 -2.94 20.61 -5.18
CA SER A 119 -3.55 21.89 -5.62
C SER A 119 -2.95 22.46 -6.92
N MET A 120 -1.95 21.83 -7.51
CA MET A 120 -1.25 22.34 -8.70
C MET A 120 -1.31 21.36 -9.88
N ILE A 121 -2.23 20.39 -9.84
CA ILE A 121 -2.37 19.34 -10.86
C ILE A 121 -2.67 19.87 -12.26
N GLU A 122 -3.38 21.00 -12.38
CA GLU A 122 -3.70 21.62 -13.68
C GLU A 122 -2.48 22.31 -14.30
N GLU A 123 -1.44 22.65 -13.52
CA GLU A 123 -0.12 23.05 -14.03
C GLU A 123 0.79 21.83 -14.28
N GLY A 124 0.25 20.61 -14.20
CA GLY A 124 1.02 19.38 -14.38
C GLY A 124 1.99 19.09 -13.24
N ILE A 125 1.81 19.71 -12.06
CA ILE A 125 2.60 19.48 -10.85
C ILE A 125 1.82 18.53 -9.93
N PHE A 126 2.29 17.29 -9.79
CA PHE A 126 1.63 16.26 -8.98
C PHE A 126 2.36 16.00 -7.67
N ASN A 127 1.63 15.42 -6.71
CA ASN A 127 2.21 14.95 -5.47
C ASN A 127 3.40 14.00 -5.71
N GLY A 128 4.55 14.33 -5.10
CA GLY A 128 5.80 13.58 -5.21
C GLY A 128 6.76 14.10 -6.29
N ASP A 129 6.33 14.99 -7.18
CA ASP A 129 7.21 15.67 -8.15
C ASP A 129 8.29 16.48 -7.42
N ILE A 130 9.43 16.70 -8.10
CA ILE A 130 10.47 17.63 -7.63
C ILE A 130 10.35 18.89 -8.47
N VAL A 131 10.11 20.03 -7.83
CA VAL A 131 10.14 21.34 -8.48
C VAL A 131 11.51 21.97 -8.28
N VAL A 132 12.11 22.46 -9.36
CA VAL A 132 13.32 23.28 -9.34
C VAL A 132 12.91 24.73 -9.32
N ILE A 133 13.41 25.46 -8.34
CA ILE A 133 13.05 26.84 -8.04
C ILE A 133 14.27 27.73 -8.25
N LYS A 134 14.07 28.81 -9.00
CA LYS A 134 15.02 29.91 -9.08
C LYS A 134 14.83 30.80 -7.87
N ASN A 135 15.88 31.00 -7.07
CA ASN A 135 15.82 31.87 -5.91
C ASN A 135 15.74 33.34 -6.36
N GLN A 136 14.60 33.96 -6.10
CA GLN A 136 14.32 35.36 -6.41
C GLN A 136 13.19 35.87 -5.51
N ALA A 137 13.18 37.17 -5.22
CA ALA A 137 12.23 37.82 -4.31
C ALA A 137 11.01 38.44 -5.02
N TYR A 138 10.90 38.26 -6.34
CA TYR A 138 9.85 38.82 -7.18
C TYR A 138 9.30 37.76 -8.12
N ALA A 139 8.05 37.93 -8.55
CA ALA A 139 7.41 37.09 -9.56
C ALA A 139 6.41 37.93 -10.37
N ASP A 140 6.21 37.54 -11.62
CA ASP A 140 5.20 38.09 -12.52
C ASP A 140 3.85 37.39 -12.34
N ASN A 141 2.78 38.09 -12.74
CA ASN A 141 1.43 37.53 -12.65
C ASN A 141 1.31 36.26 -13.50
N GLY A 142 0.84 35.19 -12.88
CA GLY A 142 0.68 33.87 -13.49
C GLY A 142 1.85 32.92 -13.24
N GLU A 143 2.97 33.37 -12.69
CA GLU A 143 4.08 32.48 -12.33
C GLU A 143 3.74 31.58 -11.14
N THR A 144 4.24 30.34 -11.15
CA THR A 144 4.13 29.44 -9.99
C THR A 144 5.27 29.73 -9.02
N VAL A 145 4.93 30.12 -7.79
CA VAL A 145 5.88 30.63 -6.80
C VAL A 145 5.91 29.79 -5.53
N VAL A 146 7.06 29.81 -4.87
CA VAL A 146 7.19 29.47 -3.45
C VAL A 146 6.90 30.74 -2.66
N ALA A 147 5.76 30.79 -2.00
CA ALA A 147 5.35 31.90 -1.15
C ALA A 147 5.37 31.49 0.32
N ILE A 148 5.96 32.33 1.17
CA ILE A 148 5.80 32.25 2.62
C ILE A 148 4.63 33.14 3.02
N VAL A 149 3.70 32.55 3.74
CA VAL A 149 2.51 33.17 4.30
C VAL A 149 2.50 32.94 5.81
N ASN A 150 1.80 33.78 6.59
CA ASN A 150 1.51 33.66 8.03
C ASN A 150 2.46 32.79 8.88
N GLU A 151 3.24 33.37 9.80
CA GLU A 151 4.04 32.60 10.78
C GLU A 151 5.01 31.57 10.13
N ASN A 152 5.55 31.91 8.95
CA ASN A 152 6.62 31.18 8.26
C ASN A 152 6.20 29.88 7.53
N GLU A 153 4.94 29.74 7.16
CA GLU A 153 4.45 28.59 6.40
C GLU A 153 4.65 28.76 4.88
N ALA A 154 5.22 27.75 4.21
CA ALA A 154 5.50 27.78 2.77
C ALA A 154 4.38 27.11 1.95
N THR A 155 4.03 27.69 0.80
CA THR A 155 3.08 27.11 -0.15
C THR A 155 3.52 27.32 -1.60
N LEU A 156 3.06 26.41 -2.47
CA LEU A 156 3.23 26.49 -3.92
C LEU A 156 1.90 26.86 -4.60
N LYS A 157 1.85 28.02 -5.28
CA LYS A 157 0.64 28.57 -5.95
C LYS A 157 1.00 29.46 -7.15
N LYS A 158 0.04 29.75 -8.02
CA LYS A 158 0.19 30.82 -9.03
C LYS A 158 0.04 32.19 -8.37
N PHE A 159 0.98 33.09 -8.61
CA PHE A 159 0.99 34.44 -8.06
C PHE A 159 0.20 35.40 -8.94
N TYR A 160 -0.67 36.21 -8.33
CA TYR A 160 -1.34 37.33 -8.99
C TYR A 160 -1.37 38.54 -8.06
N ARG A 161 -0.82 39.66 -8.53
CA ARG A 161 -0.91 40.96 -7.89
C ARG A 161 -2.13 41.71 -8.40
N GLU A 162 -3.09 41.96 -7.51
CA GLU A 162 -4.27 42.78 -7.75
C GLU A 162 -4.11 44.14 -7.03
N LYS A 163 -5.01 45.11 -7.29
CA LYS A 163 -4.83 46.52 -6.86
C LYS A 163 -4.52 46.69 -5.36
N ASN A 164 -5.16 45.90 -4.50
CA ASN A 164 -5.05 46.05 -3.03
C ASN A 164 -4.64 44.76 -2.30
N LEU A 165 -4.50 43.65 -3.02
CA LEU A 165 -4.28 42.32 -2.45
C LEU A 165 -3.41 41.47 -3.39
N ILE A 166 -2.75 40.49 -2.80
CA ILE A 166 -2.04 39.43 -3.49
C ILE A 166 -2.91 38.18 -3.44
N LYS A 167 -3.15 37.60 -4.61
CA LYS A 167 -3.90 36.36 -4.78
C LYS A 167 -2.94 35.21 -5.09
N LEU A 168 -2.97 34.19 -4.25
CA LEU A 168 -2.29 32.91 -4.48
C LEU A 168 -3.34 31.90 -4.99
N GLN A 169 -3.31 31.66 -6.29
CA GLN A 169 -4.29 30.84 -6.99
C GLN A 169 -3.79 29.39 -7.09
N PRO A 170 -4.52 28.39 -6.56
CA PRO A 170 -4.27 26.99 -6.87
C PRO A 170 -4.63 26.70 -8.33
N ALA A 171 -3.94 25.74 -8.93
CA ALA A 171 -4.29 25.14 -10.21
C ALA A 171 -4.94 23.76 -9.98
N ASN A 172 -6.10 23.80 -9.32
CA ASN A 172 -7.00 22.69 -9.06
C ASN A 172 -8.38 23.25 -8.75
N GLN A 173 -9.38 22.88 -9.57
CA GLN A 173 -10.79 23.30 -9.42
C GLN A 173 -11.40 23.06 -8.03
N ASN A 174 -10.89 22.09 -7.26
CA ASN A 174 -11.43 21.76 -5.94
C ASN A 174 -10.78 22.55 -4.80
N THR A 175 -9.87 23.49 -5.09
CA THR A 175 -9.16 24.28 -4.08
C THR A 175 -9.45 25.76 -4.26
N LEU A 176 -9.78 26.46 -3.15
CA LEU A 176 -10.08 27.88 -3.19
C LEU A 176 -8.80 28.74 -3.22
N PRO A 177 -8.83 29.91 -3.89
CA PRO A 177 -7.73 30.86 -3.87
C PRO A 177 -7.54 31.50 -2.48
N LEU A 178 -6.29 31.84 -2.17
CA LEU A 178 -5.91 32.52 -0.93
C LEU A 178 -5.56 33.98 -1.21
N PHE A 179 -5.96 34.88 -0.32
CA PHE A 179 -5.76 36.32 -0.48
C PHE A 179 -4.98 36.88 0.72
N PHE A 180 -3.96 37.68 0.44
CA PHE A 180 -3.07 38.26 1.43
C PHE A 180 -2.80 39.72 1.12
N LYS A 181 -2.51 40.52 2.15
CA LYS A 181 -2.01 41.90 1.97
C LYS A 181 -0.53 41.90 1.57
N GLU A 182 0.25 41.03 2.21
CA GLU A 182 1.68 40.89 2.03
C GLU A 182 2.04 39.39 2.07
N ILE A 183 3.02 39.01 1.24
CA ILE A 183 3.63 37.68 1.24
C ILE A 183 5.12 37.85 0.99
N GLU A 184 5.92 36.84 1.32
CA GLU A 184 7.31 36.77 0.88
C GLU A 184 7.47 35.73 -0.23
N ILE A 185 8.04 36.15 -1.37
CA ILE A 185 8.40 35.23 -2.46
C ILE A 185 9.81 34.73 -2.22
N ARG A 186 9.98 33.40 -2.14
CA ARG A 186 11.29 32.73 -2.00
C ARG A 186 11.81 32.16 -3.31
N GLY A 187 11.01 32.22 -4.37
CA GLY A 187 11.44 31.87 -5.72
C GLY A 187 10.31 31.47 -6.65
N VAL A 188 10.67 31.27 -7.91
CA VAL A 188 9.77 30.89 -9.01
C VAL A 188 10.13 29.50 -9.52
N VAL A 189 9.13 28.65 -9.77
CA VAL A 189 9.33 27.32 -10.35
C VAL A 189 9.72 27.46 -11.81
N VAL A 190 10.88 26.90 -12.16
CA VAL A 190 11.44 26.94 -13.52
C VAL A 190 11.44 25.59 -14.21
N LYS A 191 11.40 24.49 -13.44
CA LYS A 191 11.38 23.13 -13.99
C LYS A 191 10.68 22.16 -13.06
N ILE A 192 9.97 21.21 -13.65
CA ILE A 192 9.37 20.07 -12.95
C ILE A 192 10.16 18.83 -13.34
N ILE A 193 10.66 18.09 -12.36
CA ILE A 193 11.38 16.85 -12.56
C ILE A 193 10.51 15.73 -12.02
N ARG A 194 10.01 14.93 -12.96
CA ARG A 194 9.29 13.70 -12.68
C ARG A 194 10.23 12.54 -12.90
N ASN A 195 10.70 11.94 -11.82
CA ASN A 195 11.46 10.72 -11.94
C ASN A 195 10.48 9.56 -12.20
N LEU A 196 10.43 9.09 -13.45
CA LEU A 196 9.58 7.96 -13.85
C LEU A 196 9.95 6.68 -13.08
N GLU A 197 11.19 6.51 -12.62
CA GLU A 197 11.58 5.40 -11.75
C GLU A 197 11.00 5.52 -10.33
N TYR A 198 10.83 6.75 -9.83
CA TYR A 198 10.16 7.03 -8.55
C TYR A 198 8.63 6.94 -8.68
N SER A 199 8.09 7.29 -9.86
CA SER A 199 6.68 7.07 -10.22
C SER A 199 6.38 5.58 -10.33
N ASN A 200 7.29 4.78 -10.92
CA ASN A 200 7.21 3.34 -10.97
C ASN A 200 7.29 2.70 -9.58
N LYS A 201 8.19 3.13 -8.67
CA LYS A 201 8.22 2.65 -7.27
C LYS A 201 6.93 2.92 -6.48
N ASN A 202 6.14 3.92 -6.87
CA ASN A 202 4.84 4.23 -6.25
C ASN A 202 3.65 3.57 -6.97
N LEU A 203 3.86 2.92 -8.12
CA LEU A 203 2.79 2.20 -8.81
C LEU A 203 2.35 1.00 -7.96
N LEU A 204 1.05 0.71 -7.95
CA LEU A 204 0.51 -0.44 -7.21
C LEU A 204 1.20 -1.74 -7.65
N SER A 205 1.48 -1.89 -8.94
CA SER A 205 2.16 -3.06 -9.51
C SER A 205 3.53 -3.30 -8.89
N THR A 206 4.36 -2.26 -8.73
CA THR A 206 5.69 -2.38 -8.11
C THR A 206 5.60 -2.72 -6.63
N ARG A 207 4.76 -2.01 -5.85
CA ARG A 207 4.54 -2.32 -4.43
C ARG A 207 4.01 -3.74 -4.22
N LYS A 208 3.10 -4.19 -5.10
CA LYS A 208 2.56 -5.55 -5.13
C LYS A 208 3.66 -6.57 -5.40
N GLN A 209 4.47 -6.39 -6.43
CA GLN A 209 5.57 -7.30 -6.78
C GLN A 209 6.61 -7.39 -5.65
N GLU A 210 7.07 -6.25 -5.11
CA GLU A 210 8.01 -6.20 -4.00
C GLU A 210 7.48 -6.93 -2.76
N PHE A 211 6.21 -6.70 -2.42
CA PHE A 211 5.58 -7.36 -1.29
C PHE A 211 5.47 -8.89 -1.51
N LEU A 212 4.99 -9.33 -2.67
CA LEU A 212 4.81 -10.74 -2.99
C LEU A 212 6.15 -11.50 -2.98
N GLU A 213 7.21 -10.92 -3.58
CA GLU A 213 8.55 -11.54 -3.56
C GLU A 213 9.13 -11.62 -2.14
N LYS A 214 8.89 -10.62 -1.28
CA LYS A 214 9.30 -10.65 0.12
C LYS A 214 8.67 -11.80 0.91
N ILE A 215 7.39 -12.08 0.66
CA ILE A 215 6.64 -13.12 1.37
C ILE A 215 6.66 -14.47 0.65
N LYS A 216 7.18 -14.57 -0.56
CA LYS A 216 7.32 -15.83 -1.30
C LYS A 216 8.11 -16.85 -0.48
N SER A 217 7.66 -18.10 -0.51
CA SER A 217 8.41 -19.19 0.10
C SER A 217 9.72 -19.38 -0.66
N LYS A 218 10.83 -19.46 0.08
CA LYS A 218 12.15 -19.80 -0.49
C LYS A 218 12.42 -21.31 -0.45
N ASN A 219 11.56 -22.08 0.21
CA ASN A 219 11.69 -23.52 0.29
C ASN A 219 10.91 -24.15 -0.88
N PRO A 220 11.58 -24.79 -1.86
CA PRO A 220 10.93 -25.43 -3.00
C PRO A 220 10.02 -26.61 -2.59
N GLU A 221 10.22 -27.19 -1.40
CA GLU A 221 9.38 -28.27 -0.86
C GLU A 221 8.18 -27.75 -0.05
N SER A 222 8.04 -26.43 0.10
CA SER A 222 6.94 -25.87 0.87
C SER A 222 5.63 -26.01 0.12
N GLN A 223 4.63 -26.60 0.79
CA GLN A 223 3.25 -26.61 0.28
C GLN A 223 2.62 -25.21 0.22
N ASN A 224 3.17 -24.23 0.94
CA ASN A 224 2.68 -22.87 0.95
C ASN A 224 3.48 -22.02 -0.04
N LYS A 225 2.81 -21.47 -1.07
CA LYS A 225 3.42 -20.52 -2.03
C LYS A 225 3.96 -19.27 -1.34
N TYR A 226 3.23 -18.76 -0.35
CA TYR A 226 3.57 -17.57 0.43
C TYR A 226 3.69 -17.87 1.92
N LYS A 227 4.61 -17.19 2.60
CA LYS A 227 4.76 -17.19 4.05
C LYS A 227 3.54 -16.51 4.69
N ARG A 228 3.20 -16.95 5.91
CA ARG A 228 2.13 -16.34 6.71
C ARG A 228 2.44 -14.86 7.02
N VAL A 229 1.45 -14.01 6.80
CA VAL A 229 1.52 -12.57 7.10
C VAL A 229 0.61 -12.26 8.30
N ALA A 230 1.21 -12.13 9.49
CA ALA A 230 0.48 -11.91 10.74
C ALA A 230 0.62 -10.47 11.23
N LEU A 231 -0.26 -9.57 10.76
CA LEU A 231 -0.22 -8.14 11.05
C LEU A 231 -1.23 -7.68 12.10
N SER A 232 -2.33 -8.42 12.26
CA SER A 232 -3.42 -8.01 13.14
C SER A 232 -2.99 -8.04 14.62
N PRO A 233 -3.26 -6.98 15.40
CA PRO A 233 -3.02 -6.93 16.85
C PRO A 233 -3.95 -7.85 17.64
N ILE A 234 -5.04 -8.36 17.03
CA ILE A 234 -5.92 -9.34 17.64
C ILE A 234 -5.80 -10.71 16.97
N ARG A 235 -5.94 -11.75 17.78
CA ARG A 235 -6.13 -13.11 17.26
C ARG A 235 -7.60 -13.24 16.87
N TYR A 236 -7.92 -13.29 15.58
CA TYR A 236 -9.30 -13.41 15.12
C TYR A 236 -9.56 -14.80 14.51
N ALA A 237 -10.73 -15.37 14.78
CA ALA A 237 -11.12 -16.66 14.23
C ALA A 237 -11.12 -16.58 12.70
N GLY A 238 -10.72 -17.66 12.02
CA GLY A 238 -10.53 -17.73 10.56
C GLY A 238 -9.83 -16.53 9.88
N GLY A 239 -8.95 -15.83 10.60
CA GLY A 239 -8.14 -14.75 10.06
C GLY A 239 -7.26 -15.22 8.90
N LYS A 240 -7.41 -14.58 7.75
CA LYS A 240 -6.83 -14.95 6.46
C LYS A 240 -5.33 -14.64 6.29
N SER A 241 -4.57 -14.68 7.39
CA SER A 241 -3.12 -14.43 7.41
C SER A 241 -2.29 -15.34 6.48
N LEU A 242 -2.78 -16.54 6.13
CA LEU A 242 -2.14 -17.43 5.15
C LEU A 242 -2.58 -17.12 3.71
N ALA A 243 -3.76 -16.54 3.51
CA ALA A 243 -4.30 -16.19 2.20
C ALA A 243 -3.81 -14.84 1.67
N VAL A 244 -3.12 -14.03 2.50
CA VAL A 244 -2.68 -12.66 2.15
C VAL A 244 -1.95 -12.60 0.81
N GLY A 245 -0.98 -13.48 0.59
CA GLY A 245 -0.24 -13.49 -0.69
C GLY A 245 -1.11 -13.89 -1.88
N HIS A 246 -1.98 -14.90 -1.70
CA HIS A 246 -2.90 -15.37 -2.75
C HIS A 246 -3.91 -14.30 -3.16
N VAL A 247 -4.48 -13.58 -2.19
CA VAL A 247 -5.45 -12.51 -2.48
C VAL A 247 -4.77 -11.29 -3.09
N ILE A 248 -3.60 -10.89 -2.59
CA ILE A 248 -2.85 -9.76 -3.17
C ILE A 248 -2.40 -10.05 -4.61
N GLU A 249 -2.03 -11.30 -4.93
CA GLU A 249 -1.70 -11.72 -6.28
C GLU A 249 -2.84 -11.47 -7.29
N LEU A 250 -4.09 -11.66 -6.89
CA LEU A 250 -5.28 -11.43 -7.73
C LEU A 250 -5.71 -9.97 -7.81
N LEU A 251 -5.21 -9.09 -6.93
CA LEU A 251 -5.63 -7.70 -6.88
C LEU A 251 -5.30 -6.96 -8.19
N PRO A 252 -6.27 -6.34 -8.89
CA PRO A 252 -6.01 -5.59 -10.12
C PRO A 252 -5.14 -4.36 -9.87
N GLU A 253 -4.23 -4.07 -10.80
CA GLU A 253 -3.25 -2.97 -10.66
C GLU A 253 -3.87 -1.57 -10.77
N SER A 254 -5.10 -1.47 -11.31
CA SER A 254 -5.86 -0.23 -11.43
C SER A 254 -6.58 0.18 -10.14
N VAL A 255 -6.67 -0.72 -9.14
CA VAL A 255 -7.40 -0.48 -7.90
C VAL A 255 -6.68 0.58 -7.07
N LYS A 256 -7.42 1.62 -6.64
CA LYS A 256 -6.92 2.64 -5.70
C LYS A 256 -7.52 2.50 -4.30
N LYS A 257 -8.71 1.90 -4.23
CA LYS A 257 -9.53 1.78 -3.04
C LYS A 257 -10.17 0.41 -2.98
N VAL A 258 -10.15 -0.20 -1.79
CA VAL A 258 -10.80 -1.47 -1.49
C VAL A 258 -11.84 -1.27 -0.39
N VAL A 259 -13.02 -1.83 -0.60
CA VAL A 259 -14.08 -1.89 0.42
C VAL A 259 -14.21 -3.34 0.88
N SER A 260 -14.11 -3.55 2.20
CA SER A 260 -14.30 -4.87 2.81
C SER A 260 -15.56 -4.90 3.67
N PRO A 261 -16.66 -5.53 3.23
CA PRO A 261 -17.90 -5.58 4.01
C PRO A 261 -17.84 -6.48 5.26
N PHE A 262 -16.80 -7.31 5.39
CA PHE A 262 -16.66 -8.34 6.43
C PHE A 262 -15.26 -8.30 7.02
N PHE A 263 -14.95 -7.23 7.75
CA PHE A 263 -13.60 -6.88 8.16
C PHE A 263 -13.00 -7.87 9.17
N GLY A 264 -13.77 -8.26 10.19
CA GLY A 264 -13.33 -9.18 11.22
C GLY A 264 -11.97 -8.81 11.84
N GLY A 265 -10.97 -9.64 11.57
CA GLY A 265 -9.59 -9.46 12.03
C GLY A 265 -8.67 -8.66 11.10
N GLY A 266 -9.12 -8.32 9.88
CA GLY A 266 -8.44 -7.40 8.95
C GLY A 266 -7.13 -7.89 8.34
N SER A 267 -6.86 -9.20 8.25
CA SER A 267 -5.52 -9.70 7.86
C SER A 267 -5.08 -9.25 6.45
N ILE A 268 -6.01 -9.26 5.49
CA ILE A 268 -5.75 -8.91 4.09
C ILE A 268 -5.83 -7.39 3.91
N GLU A 269 -6.83 -6.78 4.52
CA GLU A 269 -7.10 -5.35 4.49
C GLU A 269 -5.94 -4.54 5.06
N ILE A 270 -5.40 -4.97 6.21
CA ILE A 270 -4.22 -4.35 6.81
C ILE A 270 -3.01 -4.49 5.88
N ALA A 271 -2.84 -5.63 5.20
CA ALA A 271 -1.73 -5.83 4.28
C ALA A 271 -1.86 -4.93 3.03
N MET A 272 -3.04 -4.83 2.45
CA MET A 272 -3.35 -3.94 1.32
C MET A 272 -3.10 -2.47 1.68
N SER A 273 -3.61 -2.01 2.82
CA SER A 273 -3.41 -0.63 3.26
C SER A 273 -1.94 -0.35 3.61
N LYS A 274 -1.29 -1.24 4.37
CA LYS A 274 0.06 -1.02 4.90
C LYS A 274 1.15 -1.13 3.85
N TYR A 275 1.11 -2.17 3.02
CA TYR A 275 2.20 -2.48 2.09
C TYR A 275 1.93 -2.02 0.67
N LEU A 276 0.66 -1.98 0.26
CA LEU A 276 0.28 -1.52 -1.07
C LEU A 276 -0.19 -0.07 -1.07
N GLY A 277 -0.33 0.57 0.11
CA GLY A 277 -0.75 1.96 0.26
C GLY A 277 -2.12 2.26 -0.35
N LEU A 278 -3.01 1.28 -0.38
CA LEU A 278 -4.39 1.46 -0.83
C LEU A 278 -5.21 2.18 0.23
N GLU A 279 -6.22 2.94 -0.20
CA GLU A 279 -7.32 3.29 0.70
C GLU A 279 -8.15 2.03 0.97
N VAL A 280 -8.29 1.66 2.25
CA VAL A 280 -9.10 0.51 2.62
C VAL A 280 -10.17 0.93 3.61
N ILE A 281 -11.42 0.64 3.28
CA ILE A 281 -12.57 0.85 4.18
C ILE A 281 -13.13 -0.51 4.55
N GLY A 282 -12.81 -0.95 5.76
CA GLY A 282 -13.40 -2.10 6.40
C GLY A 282 -14.76 -1.78 7.01
N TYR A 283 -15.65 -2.74 6.97
CA TYR A 283 -16.92 -2.72 7.67
C TYR A 283 -17.14 -4.04 8.38
N ASP A 284 -17.85 -3.98 9.49
CA ASP A 284 -18.34 -5.16 10.17
C ASP A 284 -19.72 -4.86 10.77
N ILE A 285 -20.51 -5.89 11.03
CA ILE A 285 -21.80 -5.76 11.71
C ILE A 285 -21.63 -5.76 13.23
N PHE A 286 -20.49 -6.26 13.74
CA PHE A 286 -20.24 -6.34 15.17
C PHE A 286 -19.70 -5.01 15.73
N ASP A 287 -20.61 -4.21 16.29
CA ASP A 287 -20.36 -2.87 16.82
C ASP A 287 -19.23 -2.80 17.87
N ILE A 288 -19.14 -3.75 18.80
CA ILE A 288 -18.07 -3.80 19.82
C ILE A 288 -16.69 -3.96 19.16
N LEU A 289 -16.61 -4.80 18.12
CA LEU A 289 -15.39 -5.01 17.33
C LEU A 289 -15.03 -3.75 16.52
N CYS A 290 -16.01 -3.12 15.87
CA CYS A 290 -15.80 -1.86 15.14
C CYS A 290 -15.31 -0.75 16.08
N ASN A 291 -15.91 -0.63 17.27
CA ASN A 291 -15.49 0.32 18.28
C ASN A 291 -14.02 0.10 18.68
N TYR A 292 -13.61 -1.15 18.91
CA TYR A 292 -12.21 -1.48 19.14
C TYR A 292 -11.30 -1.04 17.99
N TRP A 293 -11.66 -1.36 16.74
CA TRP A 293 -10.84 -1.01 15.59
C TRP A 293 -10.66 0.49 15.41
N ASN A 294 -11.69 1.29 15.68
CA ASN A 294 -11.58 2.75 15.64
C ASN A 294 -10.48 3.25 16.61
N PHE A 295 -10.48 2.80 17.86
CA PHE A 295 -9.42 3.15 18.81
C PHE A 295 -8.06 2.57 18.44
N GLN A 296 -8.01 1.34 17.94
CA GLN A 296 -6.75 0.70 17.54
C GLN A 296 -6.08 1.44 16.36
N ILE A 297 -6.88 1.98 15.43
CA ILE A 297 -6.40 2.70 14.25
C ILE A 297 -6.06 4.14 14.61
N GLU A 298 -6.94 4.84 15.31
CA GLU A 298 -6.82 6.29 15.54
C GLU A 298 -5.98 6.62 16.77
N ASN A 299 -6.04 5.80 17.82
CA ASN A 299 -5.46 6.09 19.14
C ASN A 299 -4.76 4.86 19.79
N PRO A 300 -3.83 4.17 19.10
CA PRO A 300 -3.19 2.95 19.62
C PRO A 300 -2.39 3.16 20.92
N GLN A 301 -1.78 4.35 21.11
CA GLN A 301 -1.04 4.70 22.32
C GLN A 301 -1.97 4.80 23.53
N LEU A 302 -3.11 5.47 23.39
CA LEU A 302 -4.11 5.59 24.44
C LEU A 302 -4.66 4.21 24.85
N LEU A 303 -4.93 3.35 23.86
CA LEU A 303 -5.39 1.98 24.13
C LEU A 303 -4.33 1.18 24.92
N CYS A 304 -3.06 1.31 24.54
CA CYS A 304 -1.92 0.71 25.24
C CYS A 304 -1.79 1.19 26.70
N GLU A 305 -1.90 2.51 26.93
CA GLU A 305 -1.84 3.08 28.27
C GLU A 305 -2.92 2.54 29.19
N LYS A 306 -4.16 2.44 28.71
CA LYS A 306 -5.27 1.90 29.50
C LYS A 306 -5.11 0.40 29.76
N LEU A 307 -4.62 -0.37 28.79
CA LEU A 307 -4.35 -1.80 28.97
C LEU A 307 -3.26 -2.07 30.03
N LYS A 308 -2.23 -1.22 30.13
CA LYS A 308 -1.18 -1.36 31.15
C LYS A 308 -1.71 -1.27 32.58
N LEU A 309 -2.87 -0.64 32.79
CA LEU A 309 -3.51 -0.54 34.10
C LEU A 309 -4.17 -1.86 34.55
N LEU A 310 -4.43 -2.78 33.61
CA LEU A 310 -5.05 -4.07 33.89
C LEU A 310 -4.01 -5.14 34.17
N LYS A 311 -4.24 -5.96 35.20
CA LYS A 311 -3.39 -7.12 35.51
C LYS A 311 -3.86 -8.35 34.72
N PRO A 312 -3.00 -9.08 33.98
CA PRO A 312 -3.39 -10.28 33.24
C PRO A 312 -3.53 -11.48 34.19
N ASN A 313 -4.64 -11.56 34.93
CA ASN A 313 -4.93 -12.69 35.82
C ASN A 313 -6.39 -13.16 35.70
N LYS A 314 -6.67 -14.37 36.18
CA LYS A 314 -8.01 -15.00 36.07
C LYS A 314 -9.11 -14.16 36.70
N LYS A 315 -8.85 -13.54 37.86
CA LYS A 315 -9.84 -12.72 38.57
C LYS A 315 -10.24 -11.50 37.74
N GLN A 316 -9.27 -10.71 37.30
CA GLN A 316 -9.49 -9.53 36.47
C GLN A 316 -10.17 -9.89 35.14
N PHE A 317 -9.77 -11.01 34.53
CA PHE A 317 -10.38 -11.53 33.31
C PHE A 317 -11.86 -11.86 33.49
N GLU A 318 -12.22 -12.62 34.53
CA GLU A 318 -13.61 -13.01 34.80
C GLU A 318 -14.49 -11.81 35.17
N GLU A 319 -13.95 -10.84 35.91
CA GLU A 319 -14.66 -9.58 36.20
C GLU A 319 -14.99 -8.82 34.92
N ILE A 320 -14.00 -8.59 34.06
CA ILE A 320 -14.20 -7.92 32.77
C ILE A 320 -15.15 -8.73 31.86
N ARG A 321 -15.03 -10.06 31.83
CA ARG A 321 -15.90 -10.93 31.05
C ARG A 321 -17.37 -10.78 31.45
N LYS A 322 -17.65 -10.76 32.76
CA LYS A 322 -19.02 -10.55 33.27
C LYS A 322 -19.58 -9.19 32.85
N ILE A 323 -18.75 -8.14 32.89
CA ILE A 323 -19.13 -6.80 32.43
C ILE A 323 -19.45 -6.82 30.93
N LEU A 324 -18.60 -7.42 30.10
CA LEU A 324 -18.84 -7.54 28.66
C LEU A 324 -20.12 -8.33 28.35
N ASN A 325 -20.45 -9.35 29.15
CA ASN A 325 -21.71 -10.09 29.00
C ASN A 325 -22.94 -9.23 29.31
N GLN A 326 -22.87 -8.37 30.33
CA GLN A 326 -23.93 -7.39 30.61
C GLN A 326 -24.06 -6.37 29.47
N VAL A 327 -22.95 -5.93 28.90
CA VAL A 327 -22.95 -5.03 27.72
C VAL A 327 -23.60 -5.71 26.52
N TRP A 328 -23.21 -6.95 26.22
CA TRP A 328 -23.77 -7.74 25.13
C TRP A 328 -25.29 -7.95 25.26
N ARG A 329 -25.79 -8.13 26.49
CA ARG A 329 -27.23 -8.27 26.77
C ARG A 329 -28.00 -6.94 26.82
N GLY A 330 -27.32 -5.80 26.64
CA GLY A 330 -27.92 -4.48 26.77
C GLY A 330 -28.21 -4.05 28.22
N GLU A 331 -27.76 -4.81 29.21
CA GLU A 331 -27.98 -4.57 30.65
C GLU A 331 -27.04 -3.47 31.20
N ARG A 332 -25.94 -3.19 30.50
CA ARG A 332 -24.94 -2.18 30.90
C ARG A 332 -24.42 -1.44 29.67
N LYS A 333 -24.19 -0.13 29.80
CA LYS A 333 -23.46 0.68 28.82
C LYS A 333 -22.10 1.07 29.37
N LEU A 334 -21.05 0.93 28.56
CA LEU A 334 -19.71 1.44 28.85
C LEU A 334 -19.41 2.63 27.93
N ASP A 335 -18.51 3.51 28.36
CA ASP A 335 -17.94 4.49 27.44
C ASP A 335 -17.13 3.78 26.33
N PRO A 336 -17.02 4.39 25.13
CA PRO A 336 -16.37 3.76 23.98
C PRO A 336 -14.94 3.28 24.24
N LEU A 337 -14.15 4.06 24.99
CA LEU A 337 -12.75 3.72 25.27
C LEU A 337 -12.66 2.52 26.22
N THR A 338 -13.40 2.52 27.33
CA THR A 338 -13.42 1.39 28.26
C THR A 338 -13.92 0.12 27.58
N LEU A 339 -14.94 0.22 26.71
CA LEU A 339 -15.43 -0.91 25.92
C LEU A 339 -14.33 -1.50 25.02
N ALA A 340 -13.58 -0.65 24.31
CA ALA A 340 -12.47 -1.09 23.46
C ALA A 340 -11.35 -1.77 24.26
N VAL A 341 -10.98 -1.20 25.41
CA VAL A 341 -9.97 -1.76 26.33
C VAL A 341 -10.41 -3.13 26.85
N TYR A 342 -11.64 -3.24 27.34
CA TYR A 342 -12.16 -4.49 27.89
C TYR A 342 -12.32 -5.56 26.82
N TYR A 343 -12.80 -5.18 25.64
CA TYR A 343 -12.91 -6.07 24.50
C TYR A 343 -11.55 -6.68 24.14
N VAL A 344 -10.54 -5.84 23.83
CA VAL A 344 -9.24 -6.36 23.39
C VAL A 344 -8.51 -7.13 24.49
N TYR A 345 -8.64 -6.71 25.76
CA TYR A 345 -8.12 -7.42 26.91
C TYR A 345 -8.71 -8.85 26.99
N ASN A 346 -10.04 -8.96 27.00
CA ASN A 346 -10.69 -10.26 27.13
C ASN A 346 -10.45 -11.15 25.88
N PHE A 347 -10.55 -10.56 24.69
CA PHE A 347 -10.42 -11.26 23.43
C PHE A 347 -9.01 -11.81 23.18
N ASN A 348 -7.96 -11.05 23.53
CA ASN A 348 -6.60 -11.55 23.34
C ASN A 348 -6.12 -12.48 24.46
N LEU A 349 -6.71 -12.41 25.66
CA LEU A 349 -6.39 -13.29 26.78
C LEU A 349 -7.21 -14.59 26.79
N SER A 350 -8.21 -14.71 25.91
CA SER A 350 -9.04 -15.92 25.83
C SER A 350 -8.30 -17.13 25.24
N TYR A 351 -8.73 -18.32 25.63
CA TYR A 351 -8.46 -19.56 24.94
C TYR A 351 -9.20 -19.56 23.61
N GLY A 352 -8.44 -19.67 22.52
CA GLY A 352 -8.96 -19.37 21.18
C GLY A 352 -9.27 -17.87 20.98
N PRO A 353 -9.52 -17.47 19.73
CA PRO A 353 -9.88 -16.10 19.37
C PRO A 353 -11.38 -15.87 19.54
N GLY A 354 -11.86 -15.68 20.77
CA GLY A 354 -13.28 -15.73 21.10
C GLY A 354 -13.76 -14.59 21.98
N PHE A 355 -14.79 -13.87 21.55
CA PHE A 355 -15.46 -12.88 22.41
C PHE A 355 -16.14 -13.59 23.58
N MET A 356 -15.85 -13.14 24.81
CA MET A 356 -16.33 -13.76 26.06
C MET A 356 -15.93 -15.23 26.24
N GLY A 357 -14.76 -15.62 25.71
CA GLY A 357 -14.19 -16.94 25.91
C GLY A 357 -13.75 -17.21 27.35
N TRP A 358 -13.00 -18.30 27.54
CA TRP A 358 -12.37 -18.64 28.82
C TRP A 358 -10.94 -18.12 28.83
N SER A 359 -10.38 -17.71 29.97
CA SER A 359 -8.98 -17.27 30.01
C SER A 359 -8.02 -18.41 29.64
N SER A 360 -6.88 -18.08 29.04
CA SER A 360 -5.79 -19.02 28.78
C SER A 360 -4.55 -18.65 29.60
N ASP A 361 -4.05 -19.60 30.40
CA ASP A 361 -2.84 -19.40 31.23
C ASP A 361 -1.63 -18.99 30.40
N ILE A 362 -1.58 -19.41 29.13
CA ILE A 362 -0.53 -19.02 28.18
C ILE A 362 -0.54 -17.52 27.91
N TYR A 363 -1.72 -16.90 27.80
CA TYR A 363 -1.84 -15.47 27.48
C TYR A 363 -1.90 -14.59 28.72
N LEU A 364 -2.29 -15.14 29.87
CA LEU A 364 -2.22 -14.46 31.17
C LEU A 364 -0.76 -14.26 31.65
N ASP A 365 0.22 -14.92 31.03
CA ASP A 365 1.64 -14.65 31.30
C ASP A 365 1.99 -13.16 31.09
N GLN A 366 2.60 -12.56 32.10
CA GLN A 366 2.91 -11.12 32.12
C GLN A 366 3.79 -10.69 30.94
N LYS A 367 4.79 -11.50 30.56
CA LYS A 367 5.70 -11.15 29.45
C LYS A 367 4.96 -11.17 28.12
N LYS A 368 4.08 -12.14 27.90
CA LYS A 368 3.23 -12.21 26.69
C LYS A 368 2.20 -11.09 26.64
N TYR A 369 1.60 -10.74 27.78
CA TYR A 369 0.67 -9.61 27.86
C TYR A 369 1.36 -8.29 27.48
N ILE A 370 2.58 -8.03 27.99
CA ILE A 370 3.36 -6.84 27.61
C ILE A 370 3.63 -6.82 26.11
N LYS A 371 4.11 -7.91 25.53
CA LYS A 371 4.36 -8.01 24.07
C LYS A 371 3.11 -7.78 23.22
N MET A 372 1.94 -8.20 23.71
CA MET A 372 0.67 -7.95 23.05
C MET A 372 0.34 -6.45 23.06
N ILE A 373 0.52 -5.77 24.19
CA ILE A 373 0.28 -4.32 24.31
C ILE A 373 1.26 -3.51 23.44
N GLU A 374 2.52 -3.94 23.34
CA GLU A 374 3.50 -3.32 22.44
C GLU A 374 3.05 -3.40 20.97
N LYS A 375 2.53 -4.56 20.53
CA LYS A 375 1.95 -4.70 19.19
C LYS A 375 0.75 -3.77 18.94
N ILE A 376 -0.07 -3.54 19.97
CA ILE A 376 -1.17 -2.59 19.92
C ILE A 376 -0.63 -1.17 19.75
N ARG A 377 0.39 -0.78 20.53
CA ARG A 377 1.02 0.55 20.49
C ARG A 377 1.66 0.83 19.13
N ASP A 378 2.38 -0.14 18.58
CA ASP A 378 3.19 0.01 17.37
C ASP A 378 2.38 -0.25 16.08
N PHE A 379 1.06 -0.34 16.19
CA PHE A 379 0.19 -0.61 15.07
C PHE A 379 0.12 0.59 14.12
N GLN A 380 0.59 0.39 12.90
CA GLN A 380 0.56 1.37 11.82
C GLN A 380 -0.05 0.70 10.58
N PRO A 381 -1.36 0.89 10.32
CA PRO A 381 -2.06 0.20 9.25
C PRO A 381 -2.04 0.93 7.90
N GLY A 382 -1.61 2.19 7.83
CA GLY A 382 -1.71 3.01 6.61
C GLY A 382 -3.08 3.69 6.49
N ASN A 383 -3.62 3.81 5.27
CA ASN A 383 -4.92 4.43 4.99
C ASN A 383 -6.09 3.43 5.18
N LEU A 384 -6.22 2.94 6.42
CA LEU A 384 -7.27 2.00 6.82
C LEU A 384 -8.30 2.70 7.69
N LYS A 385 -9.58 2.48 7.40
CA LYS A 385 -10.72 2.87 8.26
C LYS A 385 -11.62 1.68 8.50
N VAL A 386 -12.24 1.61 9.67
CA VAL A 386 -13.24 0.59 10.00
C VAL A 386 -14.55 1.27 10.39
N LYS A 387 -15.69 0.70 9.99
CA LYS A 387 -17.02 1.23 10.29
C LYS A 387 -17.99 0.10 10.65
N CYS A 388 -19.08 0.44 11.34
CA CYS A 388 -20.14 -0.50 11.67
C CYS A 388 -21.31 -0.34 10.71
N ALA A 389 -21.60 -1.35 9.89
CA ALA A 389 -22.77 -1.37 8.99
C ALA A 389 -23.04 -2.79 8.44
N ASP A 390 -24.29 -3.04 8.03
CA ASP A 390 -24.69 -4.27 7.35
C ASP A 390 -24.18 -4.29 5.89
N PHE A 391 -23.74 -5.47 5.43
CA PHE A 391 -23.17 -5.62 4.09
C PHE A 391 -24.14 -5.19 2.97
N ARG A 392 -25.46 -5.33 3.18
CA ARG A 392 -26.48 -4.92 2.19
C ARG A 392 -26.40 -3.43 1.88
N ASP A 393 -26.25 -2.61 2.91
CA ASP A 393 -26.17 -1.15 2.76
C ASP A 393 -24.83 -0.73 2.18
N ILE A 394 -23.76 -1.43 2.58
CA ILE A 394 -22.40 -1.19 2.10
C ILE A 394 -22.31 -1.46 0.59
N LEU A 395 -22.79 -2.63 0.15
CA LEU A 395 -22.73 -3.02 -1.27
C LEU A 395 -23.61 -2.12 -2.15
N LYS A 396 -24.75 -1.62 -1.63
CA LYS A 396 -25.56 -0.60 -2.32
C LYS A 396 -24.85 0.74 -2.44
N LYS A 397 -24.06 1.13 -1.45
CA LYS A 397 -23.31 2.39 -1.43
C LYS A 397 -22.05 2.36 -2.30
N HIS A 398 -21.43 1.19 -2.42
CA HIS A 398 -20.10 1.00 -3.00
C HIS A 398 -20.14 0.24 -4.34
N GLN A 399 -21.13 0.48 -5.19
CA GLN A 399 -21.42 -0.32 -6.41
C GLN A 399 -20.29 -0.38 -7.46
N ASN A 400 -19.37 0.59 -7.43
CA ASN A 400 -18.26 0.71 -8.39
C ASN A 400 -16.89 0.55 -7.71
N ASP A 401 -16.83 0.43 -6.38
CA ASP A 401 -15.57 0.19 -5.68
C ASP A 401 -15.18 -1.30 -5.80
N PHE A 402 -13.87 -1.58 -5.79
CA PHE A 402 -13.39 -2.95 -5.73
C PHE A 402 -13.63 -3.54 -4.34
N LEU A 403 -14.15 -4.77 -4.29
CA LEU A 403 -14.49 -5.42 -3.03
C LEU A 403 -13.49 -6.51 -2.64
N TYR A 404 -13.21 -6.61 -1.35
CA TYR A 404 -12.71 -7.85 -0.75
C TYR A 404 -13.77 -8.38 0.23
N CYS A 405 -14.25 -9.59 0.02
CA CYS A 405 -15.32 -10.17 0.83
C CYS A 405 -14.81 -11.43 1.53
N ASP A 406 -14.96 -11.49 2.86
CA ASP A 406 -14.71 -12.68 3.66
C ASP A 406 -15.91 -12.97 4.57
N PRO A 407 -17.07 -13.31 3.98
CA PRO A 407 -18.29 -13.50 4.74
C PRO A 407 -18.21 -14.73 5.64
N PRO A 408 -19.18 -14.84 6.56
CA PRO A 408 -19.43 -16.08 7.30
C PRO A 408 -19.63 -17.25 6.34
N TYR A 409 -18.97 -18.37 6.62
CA TYR A 409 -19.03 -19.56 5.78
C TYR A 409 -20.40 -20.23 5.83
N TYR A 410 -20.74 -20.88 4.72
CA TYR A 410 -21.98 -21.64 4.56
C TYR A 410 -21.96 -22.92 5.41
N ILE A 411 -23.06 -23.18 6.14
CA ILE A 411 -23.21 -24.31 7.07
C ILE A 411 -24.35 -25.25 6.63
N GLY A 412 -24.60 -25.35 5.31
CA GLY A 412 -25.59 -26.29 4.78
C GLY A 412 -25.13 -27.75 4.82
N SER A 413 -26.02 -28.65 4.39
CA SER A 413 -25.83 -30.11 4.46
C SER A 413 -24.65 -30.65 3.66
N ASP A 414 -24.22 -29.94 2.62
CA ASP A 414 -23.08 -30.26 1.75
C ASP A 414 -21.79 -29.53 2.18
N SER A 415 -21.82 -28.77 3.27
CA SER A 415 -20.66 -28.10 3.83
C SER A 415 -19.93 -28.98 4.85
N LYS A 416 -18.60 -29.04 4.72
CA LYS A 416 -17.74 -29.64 5.76
C LYS A 416 -17.62 -28.78 7.02
N MET A 417 -18.19 -27.56 7.02
CA MET A 417 -18.22 -26.68 8.17
C MET A 417 -19.39 -27.02 9.07
N PHE A 418 -19.10 -27.56 10.25
CA PHE A 418 -20.14 -28.07 11.14
C PHE A 418 -20.77 -27.02 12.07
N ARG A 419 -20.10 -25.87 12.33
CA ARG A 419 -20.57 -24.81 13.24
C ARG A 419 -19.96 -23.45 12.89
N GLY A 420 -20.70 -22.38 13.20
CA GLY A 420 -20.23 -21.00 13.11
C GLY A 420 -18.98 -20.77 13.96
N ILE A 421 -18.01 -20.03 13.41
CA ILE A 421 -16.68 -19.85 14.01
C ILE A 421 -16.50 -18.44 14.61
N TYR A 422 -17.37 -17.49 14.26
CA TYR A 422 -17.14 -16.07 14.45
C TYR A 422 -18.24 -15.34 15.25
N PRO A 423 -17.89 -14.40 16.15
CA PRO A 423 -16.59 -14.25 16.84
C PRO A 423 -16.34 -15.38 17.85
N MET A 424 -17.35 -16.19 18.16
CA MET A 424 -17.22 -17.44 18.94
C MET A 424 -18.44 -18.33 18.68
N ARG A 425 -18.31 -19.65 18.80
CA ARG A 425 -19.41 -20.62 18.60
C ARG A 425 -20.70 -20.32 19.37
N ASN A 426 -20.59 -19.66 20.51
CA ASN A 426 -21.71 -19.39 21.41
C ASN A 426 -22.28 -17.97 21.25
N ILE A 427 -21.70 -17.16 20.37
CA ILE A 427 -22.13 -15.79 20.08
C ILE A 427 -22.16 -15.65 18.56
N PRO A 428 -23.22 -16.13 17.89
CA PRO A 428 -23.24 -16.30 16.44
C PRO A 428 -23.60 -15.00 15.73
N VAL A 429 -22.92 -13.89 16.06
CA VAL A 429 -23.18 -12.55 15.48
C VAL A 429 -23.23 -12.59 13.96
N HIS A 430 -22.40 -13.44 13.35
CA HIS A 430 -22.26 -13.50 11.90
C HIS A 430 -22.91 -14.73 11.24
N HIS A 431 -23.30 -15.77 11.98
CA HIS A 431 -23.67 -17.06 11.37
C HIS A 431 -25.14 -17.43 11.48
N ASP A 432 -25.85 -16.97 12.50
CA ASP A 432 -27.27 -17.31 12.65
C ASP A 432 -28.08 -16.52 11.60
N GLY A 433 -28.49 -17.22 10.53
CA GLY A 433 -29.30 -16.64 9.46
C GLY A 433 -28.54 -15.74 8.50
N PHE A 434 -27.23 -15.96 8.28
CA PHE A 434 -26.50 -15.19 7.28
C PHE A 434 -27.11 -15.41 5.86
N PRO A 435 -27.47 -14.34 5.14
CA PRO A 435 -28.22 -14.39 3.88
C PRO A 435 -27.31 -14.67 2.66
N HIS A 436 -26.82 -15.90 2.53
CA HIS A 436 -25.84 -16.28 1.51
C HIS A 436 -26.32 -16.02 0.07
N GLU A 437 -27.59 -16.28 -0.23
CA GLU A 437 -28.23 -16.06 -1.52
C GLU A 437 -28.32 -14.56 -1.87
N GLU A 438 -28.60 -13.73 -0.87
CA GLU A 438 -28.68 -12.28 -1.05
C GLU A 438 -27.30 -11.70 -1.35
N LEU A 439 -26.27 -12.14 -0.64
CA LEU A 439 -24.88 -11.78 -0.95
C LEU A 439 -24.51 -12.17 -2.38
N ARG A 440 -24.82 -13.41 -2.80
CA ARG A 440 -24.60 -13.89 -4.17
C ARG A 440 -25.27 -12.97 -5.19
N ASP A 441 -26.55 -12.67 -4.99
CA ASP A 441 -27.34 -11.91 -5.96
C ASP A 441 -26.85 -10.46 -6.09
N ILE A 442 -26.37 -9.86 -4.99
CA ILE A 442 -25.76 -8.53 -5.02
C ILE A 442 -24.40 -8.58 -5.72
N LEU A 443 -23.53 -9.54 -5.37
CA LEU A 443 -22.20 -9.67 -5.99
C LEU A 443 -22.27 -9.95 -7.49
N LYS A 444 -23.25 -10.75 -7.95
CA LYS A 444 -23.45 -10.99 -9.39
C LYS A 444 -23.76 -9.72 -10.19
N LYS A 445 -24.40 -8.75 -9.55
CA LYS A 445 -24.76 -7.44 -10.15
C LYS A 445 -23.67 -6.39 -9.96
N HIS A 446 -22.69 -6.63 -9.10
CA HIS A 446 -21.62 -5.69 -8.79
C HIS A 446 -20.75 -5.38 -10.02
N LYS A 447 -20.33 -4.13 -10.16
CA LYS A 447 -19.55 -3.65 -11.33
C LYS A 447 -18.08 -3.42 -11.02
N GLY A 448 -17.77 -3.02 -9.78
CA GLY A 448 -16.41 -2.69 -9.37
C GLY A 448 -15.44 -3.87 -9.26
N GLY A 449 -15.90 -5.11 -9.49
CA GLY A 449 -15.11 -6.32 -9.29
C GLY A 449 -14.99 -6.72 -7.81
N PHE A 450 -14.65 -7.97 -7.55
CA PHE A 450 -14.49 -8.49 -6.19
C PHE A 450 -13.51 -9.66 -6.11
N ILE A 451 -12.92 -9.82 -4.93
CA ILE A 451 -12.33 -11.09 -4.48
C ILE A 451 -13.16 -11.58 -3.30
N LEU A 452 -13.63 -12.83 -3.35
CA LEU A 452 -14.44 -13.45 -2.32
C LEU A 452 -13.70 -14.68 -1.75
N SER A 453 -13.34 -14.63 -0.48
CA SER A 453 -12.86 -15.77 0.30
C SER A 453 -14.06 -16.54 0.87
N TYR A 454 -14.10 -17.85 0.68
CA TYR A 454 -15.24 -18.68 1.09
C TYR A 454 -14.83 -20.13 1.41
N ASN A 455 -15.74 -20.93 2.00
CA ASN A 455 -15.54 -22.37 2.10
C ASN A 455 -15.83 -23.10 0.78
N ASN A 456 -14.95 -24.05 0.45
CA ASN A 456 -15.08 -24.94 -0.69
C ASN A 456 -16.18 -26.00 -0.44
N CYS A 457 -17.37 -25.79 -1.01
CA CYS A 457 -18.49 -26.75 -0.99
C CYS A 457 -19.34 -26.65 -2.28
N PRO A 458 -20.09 -27.71 -2.65
CA PRO A 458 -20.84 -27.76 -3.90
C PRO A 458 -21.79 -26.58 -4.11
N THR A 459 -22.56 -26.18 -3.09
CA THR A 459 -23.49 -25.05 -3.15
C THR A 459 -22.79 -23.75 -3.57
N ILE A 460 -21.63 -23.47 -2.99
CA ILE A 460 -20.89 -22.23 -3.26
C ILE A 460 -20.20 -22.28 -4.61
N LEU A 461 -19.67 -23.44 -4.99
CA LEU A 461 -19.13 -23.64 -6.33
C LEU A 461 -20.19 -23.42 -7.41
N ASP A 462 -21.43 -23.88 -7.20
CA ASP A 462 -22.52 -23.61 -8.14
C ASP A 462 -22.95 -22.12 -8.13
N TYR A 463 -23.03 -21.50 -6.94
CA TYR A 463 -23.40 -20.08 -6.81
C TYR A 463 -22.49 -19.18 -7.64
N TYR A 464 -21.19 -19.50 -7.72
CA TYR A 464 -20.17 -18.68 -8.36
C TYR A 464 -19.47 -19.38 -9.55
N LYS A 465 -20.11 -20.38 -10.18
CA LYS A 465 -19.53 -21.16 -11.29
C LYS A 465 -19.06 -20.37 -12.51
N ASP A 466 -19.60 -19.17 -12.70
CA ASP A 466 -19.29 -18.28 -13.82
C ASP A 466 -18.06 -17.38 -13.55
N TYR A 467 -17.38 -17.57 -12.41
CA TYR A 467 -16.23 -16.78 -11.97
C TYR A 467 -14.97 -17.64 -11.83
N ASP A 468 -13.81 -16.97 -11.78
CA ASP A 468 -12.53 -17.66 -11.61
C ASP A 468 -12.39 -18.24 -10.20
N HIS A 469 -12.09 -19.53 -10.12
CA HIS A 469 -11.92 -20.26 -8.86
C HIS A 469 -10.45 -20.60 -8.59
N PHE A 470 -9.98 -20.23 -7.40
CA PHE A 470 -8.66 -20.56 -6.91
C PHE A 470 -8.77 -21.38 -5.62
N PHE A 471 -8.05 -22.51 -5.58
CA PHE A 471 -8.10 -23.48 -4.49
C PHE A 471 -6.76 -23.52 -3.76
N PRO A 472 -6.48 -22.54 -2.88
CA PRO A 472 -5.20 -22.52 -2.23
C PRO A 472 -5.09 -23.65 -1.19
N THR A 473 -4.01 -24.41 -1.30
CA THR A 473 -3.65 -25.44 -0.35
C THR A 473 -2.64 -24.87 0.64
N TRP A 474 -2.98 -24.83 1.92
CA TRP A 474 -2.00 -24.54 2.97
C TRP A 474 -2.21 -25.43 4.18
N GLN A 475 -1.11 -25.82 4.82
CA GLN A 475 -1.16 -26.54 6.08
C GLN A 475 -1.35 -25.55 7.23
N TYR A 476 -2.44 -25.71 7.98
CA TYR A 476 -2.54 -25.06 9.29
C TYR A 476 -1.57 -25.75 10.24
N THR A 477 -0.55 -25.02 10.73
CA THR A 477 0.39 -25.53 11.74
C THR A 477 -0.22 -25.75 13.12
N MET A 478 -1.54 -25.60 13.29
CA MET A 478 -2.31 -26.10 14.44
C MET A 478 -2.23 -27.64 14.46
N GLY A 479 -1.12 -28.14 15.00
CA GLY A 479 -0.79 -29.57 15.06
C GLY A 479 0.72 -29.87 14.97
N GLN A 480 1.53 -29.00 14.36
CA GLN A 480 2.99 -29.23 14.26
C GLN A 480 3.78 -28.55 15.40
N GLY A 481 3.19 -27.58 16.09
CA GLY A 481 3.79 -26.94 17.28
C GLY A 481 3.21 -27.43 18.61
N GLU A 482 2.18 -28.27 18.61
CA GLU A 482 1.69 -28.94 19.82
C GLU A 482 2.55 -30.17 20.07
N THR A 483 3.58 -30.06 20.92
CA THR A 483 4.24 -31.24 21.50
C THR A 483 3.30 -32.04 22.42
N ARG A 484 2.09 -31.54 22.69
CA ARG A 484 1.01 -32.27 23.35
C ARG A 484 0.15 -32.96 22.31
N ILE A 485 0.62 -34.09 21.79
CA ILE A 485 -0.31 -35.08 21.23
C ILE A 485 -1.15 -35.58 22.42
N GLY A 486 -2.44 -35.21 22.46
CA GLY A 486 -3.34 -35.71 23.50
C GLY A 486 -3.33 -37.24 23.52
N LYS A 487 -3.35 -37.86 24.71
CA LYS A 487 -3.27 -39.33 24.89
C LYS A 487 -4.23 -40.12 24.00
N ASN A 488 -5.38 -39.53 23.66
CA ASN A 488 -6.38 -40.12 22.76
C ASN A 488 -5.90 -40.22 21.30
N ARG A 489 -5.14 -39.23 20.82
CA ARG A 489 -4.65 -39.18 19.43
C ARG A 489 -3.47 -40.14 19.20
N ILE A 490 -2.64 -40.36 20.24
CA ILE A 490 -1.63 -41.43 20.25
C ILE A 490 -2.28 -42.80 20.22
N LYS A 491 -3.32 -43.02 21.05
CA LYS A 491 -4.04 -44.30 21.11
C LYS A 491 -4.76 -44.66 19.80
N ASN A 492 -5.18 -43.66 19.02
CA ASN A 492 -5.98 -43.88 17.81
C ASN A 492 -5.16 -43.91 16.51
N GLY A 493 -3.85 -43.58 16.54
CA GLY A 493 -3.01 -43.57 15.32
C GLY A 493 -3.37 -42.47 14.30
N ASP A 494 -4.14 -41.46 14.70
CA ASP A 494 -4.70 -40.46 13.78
C ASP A 494 -3.66 -39.40 13.38
N ASN A 495 -3.03 -39.59 12.22
CA ASN A 495 -2.14 -38.63 11.58
C ASN A 495 -2.91 -37.63 10.69
N HIS A 496 -4.04 -37.13 11.18
CA HIS A 496 -4.96 -36.32 10.37
C HIS A 496 -4.35 -34.94 10.08
N ILE A 497 -3.78 -34.78 8.89
CA ILE A 497 -3.46 -33.47 8.30
C ILE A 497 -4.79 -32.82 7.97
N LYS A 498 -5.04 -31.61 8.48
CA LYS A 498 -6.26 -30.85 8.18
C LYS A 498 -6.04 -30.07 6.90
N GLU A 499 -6.62 -30.55 5.80
CA GLU A 499 -6.63 -29.84 4.53
C GLU A 499 -7.41 -28.52 4.63
N SER A 500 -6.96 -27.47 3.93
CA SER A 500 -7.71 -26.23 3.80
C SER A 500 -8.93 -26.45 2.88
N HIS A 501 -10.12 -26.16 3.38
CA HIS A 501 -11.36 -26.14 2.58
C HIS A 501 -11.68 -24.71 2.12
N GLU A 502 -10.66 -24.03 1.62
CA GLU A 502 -10.71 -22.60 1.29
C GLU A 502 -10.84 -22.43 -0.22
N LEU A 503 -11.72 -21.53 -0.62
CA LEU A 503 -12.03 -21.18 -2.00
C LEU A 503 -11.87 -19.67 -2.12
N ILE A 504 -11.07 -19.22 -3.09
CA ILE A 504 -10.99 -17.81 -3.47
C ILE A 504 -11.66 -17.67 -4.83
N ILE A 505 -12.66 -16.81 -4.91
CA ILE A 505 -13.40 -16.49 -6.13
C ILE A 505 -12.98 -15.10 -6.57
N TYR A 506 -12.68 -14.92 -7.86
CA TYR A 506 -12.31 -13.63 -8.42
C TYR A 506 -13.26 -13.21 -9.53
N CYS A 507 -13.70 -11.95 -9.46
CA CYS A 507 -14.40 -11.26 -10.52
C CYS A 507 -13.63 -9.97 -10.84
N PRO A 508 -13.11 -9.79 -12.07
CA PRO A 508 -12.50 -8.53 -12.47
C PRO A 508 -13.53 -7.38 -12.49
N PRO A 509 -13.08 -6.12 -12.36
CA PRO A 509 -13.95 -4.96 -12.61
C PRO A 509 -14.51 -5.00 -14.03
N LYS A 510 -15.80 -4.66 -14.20
CA LYS A 510 -16.41 -4.52 -15.53
C LYS A 510 -15.96 -3.17 -16.10
N LEU A 511 -15.31 -3.20 -17.27
CA LEU A 511 -14.87 -2.02 -18.02
C LEU A 511 -16.03 -1.13 -18.45
#